data_AF-A0A520JIL9-F1
#
_entry.id   AF-A0A520JIL9-F1
#
_cell.length_a   1.000
_cell.length_b   1.000
_cell.length_c   1.000
_cell.angle_alpha   90.00
_cell.angle_beta   90.00
_cell.angle_gamma   90.00
#
_symmetry.space_group_name_H-M   'P 1'
#
loop_
_entity.id
_entity.type
_entity.pdbx_description
1 polymer ?
#
loop_
_entity_poly.entity_id
_entity_poly.type
_entity_poly.pdbx_seq_one_letter_code
_entity_poly.pdbx_strand_id
1 'polypeptide(L)' 'QTSCGWGVPVMTLDRERQTLSKYHAGQSDAERLAEWAEHPRSIDGLPTRVPTVAPGAAR' A
#
# COMPACT_ATOMS: atom_id res chain seq x y z
N GLN A 1 -4.32 3.30 -29.89
CA GLN A 1 -3.19 2.42 -29.53
C GLN A 1 -3.79 1.31 -28.68
N THR A 2 -3.97 0.11 -29.22
CA THR A 2 -4.40 -1.05 -28.45
C THR A 2 -3.16 -1.58 -27.73
N SER A 3 -3.18 -1.67 -26.40
CA SER A 3 -2.10 -2.36 -25.71
C SER A 3 -2.08 -3.80 -26.22
N CYS A 4 -1.02 -4.16 -26.94
CA CYS A 4 -0.74 -5.55 -27.27
C CYS A 4 -0.56 -6.27 -25.92
N GLY A 5 -1.49 -7.19 -25.63
CA GLY A 5 -1.55 -7.93 -24.37
C GLY A 5 -0.20 -8.57 -24.07
N TRP A 6 0.49 -8.02 -23.08
CA TRP A 6 1.79 -8.49 -22.65
C TRP A 6 1.58 -9.81 -21.90
N GLY A 7 2.13 -10.90 -22.44
CA GLY A 7 2.23 -12.19 -21.75
C GLY A 7 3.17 -12.05 -20.56
N VAL A 8 2.65 -11.55 -19.44
CA VAL A 8 3.38 -11.48 -18.17
C VAL A 8 3.70 -12.92 -17.74
N PRO A 9 4.99 -13.30 -17.62
CA PRO A 9 5.35 -14.63 -17.18
C PRO A 9 4.77 -14.93 -15.79
N VAL A 10 4.27 -16.15 -15.60
CA VAL A 10 3.87 -16.62 -14.27
C VAL A 10 5.15 -16.76 -13.43
N MET A 11 5.25 -15.96 -12.37
CA MET A 11 6.38 -15.99 -11.45
C MET A 11 5.99 -16.70 -10.15
N THR A 12 6.97 -17.33 -9.49
CA THR A 12 6.82 -17.83 -8.13
C THR A 12 7.36 -16.80 -7.14
N LEU A 13 6.60 -16.51 -6.09
CA LEU A 13 7.09 -15.71 -4.97
C LEU A 13 8.10 -16.54 -4.17
N ASP A 14 9.39 -16.22 -4.30
CA ASP A 14 10.47 -16.85 -3.52
C ASP A 14 10.46 -16.34 -2.07
N ARG A 15 10.50 -15.02 -1.90
CA ARG A 15 10.42 -14.37 -0.58
C ARG A 15 9.99 -12.92 -0.67
N GLU A 16 9.40 -12.44 0.43
CA GLU A 16 9.11 -11.02 0.65
C GLU A 16 10.39 -10.20 0.88
N ARG A 17 10.36 -8.92 0.49
CA ARG A 17 11.40 -7.95 0.87
C ARG A 17 11.08 -7.36 2.23
N GLN A 18 12.00 -7.50 3.17
CA GLN A 18 11.84 -7.03 4.55
C GLN A 18 11.95 -5.50 4.70
N THR A 19 12.25 -4.76 3.63
CA THR A 19 12.55 -3.33 3.70
C THR A 19 11.37 -2.51 4.22
N LEU A 20 10.16 -2.74 3.68
CA LEU A 20 8.96 -2.01 4.10
C LEU A 20 8.55 -2.38 5.52
N SER A 21 8.60 -3.67 5.87
CA SER A 21 8.30 -4.12 7.23
C SER A 21 9.27 -3.51 8.25
N LYS A 22 10.57 -3.44 7.93
CA LYS A 22 11.58 -2.79 8.79
C LYS A 22 11.37 -1.30 8.91
N TYR A 23 11.00 -0.63 7.82
CA TYR A 23 10.71 0.80 7.81
C TYR A 23 9.54 1.16 8.75
N HIS A 24 8.46 0.38 8.71
CA HIS A 24 7.28 0.62 9.55
C HIS A 24 7.38 0.05 10.96
N ALA A 25 8.39 -0.77 11.29
CA ALA A 25 8.49 -1.45 12.58
C ALA A 25 8.56 -0.49 13.79
N GLY A 26 9.05 0.73 13.60
CA GLY A 26 9.13 1.77 14.64
C GLY A 26 7.98 2.76 14.65
N GLN A 27 7.03 2.66 13.72
CA GLN A 27 5.91 3.60 13.61
C GLN A 27 4.71 3.13 14.44
N SER A 28 4.12 4.06 15.18
CA SER A 28 2.83 3.87 15.82
C SER A 28 1.69 3.91 14.79
N ASP A 29 0.54 3.35 15.16
CA ASP A 29 -0.65 3.44 14.31
C ASP A 29 -1.12 4.88 14.10
N ALA A 30 -0.93 5.76 15.08
CA ALA A 30 -1.29 7.17 14.95
C ALA A 30 -0.44 7.89 13.90
N GLU A 31 0.89 7.66 13.91
CA GLU A 31 1.81 8.22 12.92
C GLU A 31 1.44 7.75 11.51
N ARG A 32 1.13 6.46 11.36
CA ARG A 32 0.80 5.87 10.06
C ARG A 32 -0.55 6.35 9.52
N LEU A 33 -1.57 6.49 10.39
CA LEU A 33 -2.87 7.06 10.00
C LEU A 33 -2.73 8.54 9.61
N ALA A 34 -1.87 9.29 10.28
CA ALA A 34 -1.59 10.68 9.93
C ALA A 34 -0.92 10.79 8.55
N GLU A 35 0.11 9.98 8.27
CA GLU A 35 0.77 9.93 6.97
C GLU A 35 -0.22 9.62 5.84
N TRP A 36 -1.08 8.60 6.01
CA TRP A 36 -2.05 8.24 4.99
C TRP A 36 -3.09 9.32 4.71
N ALA A 37 -3.43 10.15 5.69
CA ALA A 37 -4.34 11.28 5.52
C ALA A 37 -3.81 12.34 4.54
N GLU A 38 -2.49 12.42 4.35
CA GLU A 38 -1.85 13.33 3.41
C GLU A 38 -2.01 12.89 1.94
N HIS A 39 -2.43 11.63 1.71
CA HIS A 39 -2.48 11.01 0.39
C HIS A 39 -3.90 10.58 -0.03
N PRO A 40 -4.85 11.52 -0.22
CA PRO A 40 -6.25 11.20 -0.55
C PRO A 40 -6.49 10.85 -2.03
N ARG A 41 -5.44 10.82 -2.85
CA ARG A 41 -5.52 10.56 -4.29
C ARG A 41 -4.51 9.48 -4.69
N SER A 42 -4.92 8.65 -5.65
CA SER A 42 -4.05 7.67 -6.28
C SER A 42 -3.03 8.33 -7.21
N ILE A 43 -2.06 7.55 -7.70
CA ILE A 43 -1.04 8.00 -8.64
C ILE A 43 -1.63 8.56 -9.94
N ASP A 44 -2.80 8.09 -10.35
CA ASP A 44 -3.54 8.56 -11.53
C ASP A 44 -4.48 9.75 -11.20
N GLY A 45 -4.44 10.27 -9.97
CA GLY A 45 -5.23 11.42 -9.53
C GLY A 45 -6.66 11.11 -9.09
N LEU A 46 -7.07 9.83 -9.11
CA LEU A 46 -8.43 9.42 -8.69
C LEU A 46 -8.58 9.47 -7.16
N PRO A 47 -9.76 9.83 -6.63
CA PRO A 47 -10.01 9.87 -5.19
C PRO A 47 -9.84 8.47 -4.57
N THR A 48 -9.18 8.42 -3.42
CA THR A 48 -8.94 7.18 -2.66
C THR A 48 -9.58 7.27 -1.28
N ARG A 49 -10.12 6.15 -0.78
CA ARG A 49 -10.61 6.07 0.60
C ARG A 49 -9.43 5.90 1.55
N VAL A 50 -9.10 6.96 2.28
CA VAL A 50 -8.06 6.94 3.31
C VAL A 50 -8.52 6.09 4.51
N PRO A 51 -7.67 5.19 5.05
CA PRO A 51 -7.97 4.46 6.27
C PRO A 51 -8.08 5.39 7.49
N THR A 52 -9.12 5.19 8.30
CA THR A 52 -9.35 5.95 9.54
C THR A 52 -9.23 5.11 10.80
N VAL A 53 -8.93 3.81 10.65
CA VAL A 53 -8.87 2.84 11.76
C VAL A 53 -7.65 1.96 11.55
N ALA A 54 -6.92 1.70 12.63
CA ALA A 54 -5.78 0.81 12.62
C ALA A 54 -6.20 -0.66 12.40
N PRO A 55 -5.40 -1.47 11.69
CA PRO A 55 -5.64 -2.89 11.54
C PRO A 55 -5.59 -3.57 12.92
N GLY A 56 -6.62 -4.37 13.23
CA GLY A 56 -6.77 -5.02 14.55
C GLY A 56 -7.55 -4.22 15.60
N ALA A 57 -7.87 -2.94 15.34
CA ALA A 57 -8.71 -2.14 16.23
C ALA A 57 -10.23 -2.37 16.02
N ALA A 58 -10.62 -2.92 14.88
CA ALA A 58 -12.00 -3.38 14.66
C ALA A 58 -12.17 -4.78 15.26
N ARG A 59 -12.81 -4.85 16.42
CA ARG A 59 -13.41 -6.07 16.96
C ARG A 59 -14.89 -5.84 17.19
#